data_AF-A0A357A2J6-F1
#
_entry.id   AF-A0A357A2J6-F1
#
_cell.length_a   1.000
_cell.length_b   1.000
_cell.length_c   1.000
_cell.angle_alpha   90.00
_cell.angle_beta   90.00
_cell.angle_gamma   90.00
#
_symmetry.space_group_name_H-M   'P 1'
#
loop_
_entity.id
_entity.type
_entity.pdbx_description
1 polymer ?
#
loop_
_entity_poly.entity_id
_entity_poly.type
_entity_poly.pdbx_seq_one_letter_code
_entity_poly.pdbx_strand_id
1 'polypeptide(L)'
;MAFLKVFVLSRGNLKEIERILGISYPTVRNKLDQLVEAFQGNSAEEQSRPLSRNDVLQRIARKELSISEGLDILDRLSQSNRRKLPVSQADDSEQ
;
A
#
# COMPACT_ATOMS: atom_id res chain seq x y z
N MET A 1 12.05 6.17 -13.84
CA MET A 1 12.97 7.32 -13.64
C MET A 1 13.04 8.33 -14.79
N ALA A 2 12.65 8.00 -16.04
CA ALA A 2 12.72 8.96 -17.16
C ALA A 2 11.74 10.14 -17.07
N PHE A 3 10.47 9.90 -16.70
CA PHE A 3 9.45 10.95 -16.62
C PHE A 3 9.78 12.02 -15.57
N LEU A 4 10.18 11.60 -14.36
CA LEU A 4 10.50 12.53 -13.26
C LEU A 4 11.65 13.47 -13.62
N LYS A 5 12.68 12.96 -14.31
CA LYS A 5 13.80 13.78 -14.81
C LYS A 5 13.32 14.86 -15.77
N VAL A 6 12.49 14.48 -16.75
CA VAL A 6 11.93 15.43 -17.72
C VAL A 6 11.01 16.43 -17.01
N PHE A 7 10.19 15.97 -16.08
CA PHE A 7 9.32 16.84 -15.27
C PHE A 7 10.10 17.93 -14.52
N VAL A 8 11.20 17.56 -13.85
CA VAL A 8 12.05 18.51 -13.11
C VAL A 8 12.77 19.48 -14.07
N LEU A 9 13.33 18.97 -15.18
CA LEU A 9 14.01 19.82 -16.18
C LEU A 9 13.06 20.81 -16.85
N SER A 10 11.80 20.41 -17.06
CA SER A 10 10.72 21.28 -17.56
C SER A 10 10.06 22.12 -16.46
N ARG A 11 10.56 22.10 -15.21
CA ARG A 11 9.99 22.85 -14.06
C ARG A 11 8.49 22.60 -13.86
N GLY A 12 8.02 21.39 -14.16
CA GLY A 12 6.61 21.00 -14.08
C GLY A 12 5.73 21.49 -15.24
N ASN A 13 6.30 22.09 -16.30
CA ASN A 13 5.52 22.53 -17.46
C ASN A 13 5.05 21.34 -18.31
N LEU A 14 3.79 20.94 -18.11
CA LEU A 14 3.15 19.82 -18.81
C LEU A 14 3.17 19.95 -20.34
N LYS A 15 3.05 21.16 -20.90
CA LYS A 15 3.12 21.37 -22.36
C LYS A 15 4.53 21.15 -22.90
N GLU A 16 5.53 21.52 -22.12
CA GLU A 16 6.92 21.28 -22.51
C GLU A 16 7.26 19.79 -22.43
N ILE A 17 6.74 19.09 -21.43
CA ILE A 17 6.87 17.62 -21.30
C ILE A 17 6.16 16.91 -22.45
N GLU A 18 4.97 17.37 -22.84
CA GLU A 18 4.22 16.91 -24.02
C GLU A 18 5.11 16.96 -25.28
N ARG A 19 5.75 18.10 -25.51
CA ARG A 19 6.66 18.33 -26.63
C ARG A 19 7.91 17.46 -26.57
N ILE A 20 8.53 17.32 -25.40
CA ILE A 20 9.78 16.55 -25.22
C ILE A 20 9.53 15.05 -25.39
N LEU A 21 8.42 14.55 -24.85
CA LEU A 21 8.10 13.12 -24.85
C LEU A 21 7.27 12.69 -26.06
N GLY A 22 6.68 13.62 -26.82
CA GLY A 22 5.87 13.32 -28.00
C GLY A 22 4.58 12.57 -27.68
N ILE A 23 4.03 12.74 -26.47
CA ILE A 23 2.79 12.10 -26.01
C ILE A 23 1.75 13.16 -25.71
N SER A 24 0.47 12.82 -25.78
CA SER A 24 -0.62 13.78 -25.56
C SER A 24 -0.64 14.34 -24.13
N TYR A 25 -1.14 15.58 -23.97
CA TYR A 25 -1.32 16.18 -22.65
C TYR A 25 -2.08 15.30 -21.64
N PRO A 26 -3.21 14.62 -21.99
CA PRO A 26 -3.85 13.66 -21.09
C PRO A 26 -2.91 12.54 -20.61
N THR A 27 -2.02 12.04 -21.48
CA THR A 27 -1.04 11.02 -21.10
C THR A 27 -0.02 11.55 -20.11
N VAL A 28 0.46 12.79 -20.29
CA VAL A 28 1.39 13.43 -19.35
C VAL A 28 0.72 13.64 -17.99
N ARG A 29 -0.52 14.14 -17.97
CA ARG A 29 -1.31 14.31 -16.74
C ARG A 29 -1.47 12.99 -16.00
N ASN A 30 -1.91 11.92 -16.67
CA ASN A 30 -2.08 10.62 -16.03
C ASN A 30 -0.78 10.09 -15.41
N LYS A 31 0.37 10.31 -16.06
CA LYS A 31 1.69 9.94 -15.50
C LYS A 31 2.06 10.76 -14.28
N LEU A 32 1.68 12.04 -14.24
CA LEU A 32 1.86 12.89 -13.06
C LEU A 32 0.96 12.42 -11.92
N ASP A 33 -0.30 12.13 -12.18
CA ASP A 33 -1.26 11.66 -11.19
C ASP A 33 -0.79 10.35 -10.54
N GLN A 34 -0.29 9.40 -11.33
CA GLN A 34 0.32 8.16 -10.83
C GLN A 34 1.52 8.42 -9.90
N LEU A 35 2.35 9.42 -10.20
CA LEU A 35 3.46 9.79 -9.32
C LEU A 35 2.96 10.43 -8.02
N VAL A 36 1.94 11.28 -8.10
CA VAL A 36 1.32 11.89 -6.93
C VAL A 36 0.73 10.82 -6.02
N GLU A 37 0.01 9.84 -6.55
CA GLU A 37 -0.52 8.70 -5.79
C GLU A 37 0.59 7.91 -5.10
N ALA A 38 1.67 7.61 -5.83
CA ALA A 38 2.82 6.91 -5.27
C ALA A 38 3.50 7.70 -4.13
N PHE A 39 3.63 9.02 -4.26
CA PHE A 39 4.19 9.86 -3.20
C PHE A 39 3.27 10.03 -1.99
N GLN A 40 1.95 9.98 -2.20
CA GLN A 40 0.97 10.03 -1.11
C GLN A 40 0.88 8.72 -0.33
N GLY A 41 1.53 7.64 -0.78
CA GLY A 41 1.36 6.31 -0.19
C GLY A 41 -0.05 5.75 -0.41
N ASN A 42 -0.75 6.28 -1.43
CA ASN A 42 -2.09 5.86 -1.82
C ASN A 42 -2.05 4.88 -2.99
N SER A 43 -0.99 4.07 -3.09
CA SER A 43 -0.97 3.00 -4.09
C SER A 43 -2.19 2.12 -3.81
N ALA A 44 -3.09 1.97 -4.78
CA ALA A 44 -4.27 1.09 -4.64
C ALA A 44 -3.87 -0.36 -4.25
N GLU A 45 -2.61 -0.72 -4.49
CA GLU A 45 -1.95 -1.95 -4.04
C GLU A 45 -1.72 -2.03 -2.52
N GLU A 46 -1.51 -0.91 -1.83
CA GLU A 46 -1.41 -0.82 -0.36
C GLU A 46 -2.78 -0.86 0.31
N GLN A 47 -3.83 -0.40 -0.37
CA GLN A 47 -5.21 -0.46 0.15
C GLN A 47 -5.83 -1.86 0.02
N SER A 48 -5.35 -2.68 -0.92
CA SER A 48 -5.84 -4.04 -1.16
C SER A 48 -5.03 -5.13 -0.44
N ARG A 49 -3.84 -4.81 0.08
CA ARG A 49 -3.10 -5.75 0.94
C ARG A 49 -3.80 -5.87 2.29
N PRO A 50 -4.00 -7.10 2.80
CA PRO A 50 -4.50 -7.28 4.16
C PRO A 50 -3.55 -6.57 5.12
N LEU A 51 -4.09 -5.71 5.99
CA LEU A 51 -3.31 -4.99 6.99
C LEU A 51 -2.44 -5.98 7.77
N SER A 52 -1.13 -5.77 7.76
CA SER A 52 -0.23 -6.55 8.59
C SER A 52 -0.25 -6.03 10.03
N ARG A 53 0.19 -6.87 10.97
CA ARG A 53 0.40 -6.46 12.36
C ARG A 53 1.33 -5.23 12.47
N ASN A 54 2.34 -5.13 11.61
CA ASN A 54 3.29 -4.02 11.63
C ASN A 54 2.63 -2.71 11.18
N ASP A 55 1.78 -2.77 10.15
CA ASP A 55 1.05 -1.60 9.65
C ASP A 55 0.13 -1.00 10.73
N VAL A 56 -0.56 -1.85 11.50
CA VAL A 56 -1.40 -1.42 12.61
C VAL A 56 -0.56 -0.69 13.68
N LEU A 57 0.58 -1.25 14.06
CA LEU A 57 1.48 -0.63 15.04
C LEU A 57 2.04 0.71 14.53
N GLN A 58 2.39 0.79 13.25
CA GLN A 58 2.91 2.01 12.64
C GLN A 58 1.85 3.12 12.60
N ARG A 59 0.59 2.78 12.29
CA ARG A 59 -0.54 3.73 12.33
C ARG A 59 -0.83 4.24 13.74
N ILE A 60 -0.72 3.37 14.76
CA ILE A 60 -0.79 3.80 16.17
C ILE A 60 0.36 4.78 16.49
N ALA A 61 1.59 4.46 16.08
CA ALA A 61 2.76 5.31 16.33
C ALA A 61 2.64 6.69 15.66
N ARG A 62 2.01 6.76 14.49
CA ARG A 62 1.71 8.01 13.77
C ARG A 62 0.47 8.76 14.28
N LYS A 63 -0.24 8.22 15.29
CA LYS A 63 -1.53 8.73 15.80
C LYS A 63 -2.65 8.76 14.76
N GLU A 64 -2.54 7.95 13.71
CA GLU A 64 -3.56 7.77 12.67
C GLU A 64 -4.64 6.74 13.11
N LEU A 65 -4.36 5.98 14.17
CA LEU A 65 -5.24 4.96 14.74
C LEU A 65 -5.15 5.00 16.27
N SER A 66 -6.29 4.93 16.97
CA SER A 66 -6.27 4.86 18.44
C SER A 66 -5.75 3.52 18.94
N ILE A 67 -5.26 3.50 20.18
CA ILE A 67 -4.77 2.26 20.81
C ILE A 67 -5.90 1.22 20.91
N SER A 68 -7.11 1.64 21.29
CA SER A 68 -8.27 0.74 21.41
C SER A 68 -8.65 0.11 20.07
N GLU A 69 -8.74 0.91 19.01
CA GLU A 69 -9.06 0.40 17.68
C GLU A 69 -7.95 -0.52 17.14
N GLY A 70 -6.69 -0.16 17.42
CA GLY A 70 -5.54 -0.98 17.09
C GLY A 70 -5.57 -2.36 17.75
N LEU A 71 -5.93 -2.42 19.03
CA LEU A 71 -6.05 -3.69 19.76
C LEU A 71 -7.13 -4.59 19.16
N ASP A 72 -8.30 -4.05 18.81
CA ASP A 72 -9.38 -4.81 18.17
C ASP A 72 -8.95 -5.39 16.81
N ILE A 73 -8.23 -4.62 15.99
CA ILE A 73 -7.73 -5.09 14.70
C ILE A 73 -6.68 -6.20 14.92
N LEU A 74 -5.76 -6.03 15.87
CA LEU A 74 -4.75 -7.03 16.20
C LEU A 74 -5.35 -8.33 16.73
N ASP A 75 -6.41 -8.26 17.52
CA ASP A 75 -7.13 -9.44 18.02
C ASP A 75 -7.76 -10.23 16.86
N ARG A 76 -8.46 -9.55 15.94
CA ARG A 76 -9.03 -10.17 14.73
C ARG A 76 -7.96 -10.80 13.84
N LEU A 77 -6.82 -10.13 13.66
CA LEU A 77 -5.67 -10.66 12.92
C LEU A 77 -5.07 -11.92 13.60
N SER A 78 -5.09 -12.00 14.93
CA SER A 78 -4.61 -13.18 15.66
C SER A 78 -5.58 -14.37 15.56
N GLN A 79 -6.89 -14.12 15.62
CA GLN A 79 -7.93 -15.15 15.59
C GLN A 79 -8.07 -15.80 14.20
N SER A 80 -7.92 -15.02 13.14
CA SER A 80 -7.88 -15.51 11.77
C SER A 80 -6.70 -16.45 11.51
N ASN A 81 -5.57 -16.25 12.20
CA ASN A 81 -4.40 -17.13 12.10
C ASN A 81 -4.57 -18.44 12.91
N ARG A 82 -5.30 -18.42 14.04
CA ARG A 82 -5.58 -19.63 14.85
C ARG A 82 -6.50 -20.63 14.15
N ARG A 83 -7.43 -20.17 13.30
CA ARG A 83 -8.37 -21.06 12.57
C ARG A 83 -7.70 -21.87 11.45
N LYS A 84 -6.44 -21.58 11.10
CA LYS A 84 -5.67 -22.31 10.07
C LYS A 84 -4.78 -23.42 10.63
N LEU A 85 -4.71 -23.63 11.95
CA LEU A 85 -3.92 -24.72 12.51
C LEU A 85 -4.72 -26.03 12.35
N PRO A 86 -4.26 -27.01 11.56
CA PRO A 86 -4.90 -28.31 11.54
C PRO A 86 -4.69 -28.93 12.93
N VAL A 87 -5.80 -29.36 13.54
CA VAL A 87 -5.76 -30.26 14.69
C VAL A 87 -4.95 -31.47 14.24
N SER A 88 -3.76 -31.62 14.80
CA SER A 88 -2.99 -32.85 14.68
C SER A 88 -3.90 -33.98 15.15
N GLN A 89 -4.26 -34.88 14.23
CA GLN A 89 -4.89 -36.14 14.57
C GLN A 89 -3.97 -36.83 15.58
N ALA A 90 -4.39 -36.82 16.84
CA ALA A 90 -3.98 -37.76 17.83
C ALA A 90 -5.05 -38.85 17.79
N ASP A 91 -4.79 -39.88 17.00
CA ASP A 91 -5.42 -41.20 16.95
C ASP A 91 -4.32 -42.07 16.34
N ASP A 92 -3.91 -43.23 16.82
CA ASP A 92 -4.29 -44.04 17.97
C ASP A 92 -3.04 -44.89 18.24
N SER A 93 -2.56 -44.89 19.47
CA SER A 93 -1.66 -45.94 19.95
C SER A 93 -2.46 -46.77 20.93
N GLU A 94 -3.39 -47.57 20.40
CA GLU A 94 -3.92 -48.72 21.11
C GLU A 94 -3.60 -49.99 20.31
N GLN A 95 -2.64 -50.73 20.90
CA GLN A 95 -2.31 -52.16 20.75
C GLN A 95 -1.53 -52.61 19.52
#